data_AF-A0A392PCQ7-F1
#
_entry.id   AF-A0A392PCQ7-F1
#
_cell.length_a   1.000
_cell.length_b   1.000
_cell.length_c   1.000
_cell.angle_alpha   90.00
_cell.angle_beta   90.00
_cell.angle_gamma   90.00
#
_symmetry.space_group_name_H-M   'P 1'
#
loop_
_entity.id
_entity.type
_entity.pdbx_description
1 polymer ?
#
loop_
_entity_poly.entity_id
_entity_poly.type
_entity_poly.pdbx_seq_one_letter_code
_entity_poly.pdbx_strand_id
1 'polypeptide(L)'
;MPYKDDTIVWEVVLSSCRVHANLSLAKRAAEELYRLDPQNSAPYVLLANMYSSMGRWDDAQVVRDLMSDNQVHKDPGYSRSEFKYDVQSIV
;
A
#
# COMPACT_ATOMS: atom_id res chain seq x y z
N MET A 1 -7.09 0.51 26.46
CA MET A 1 -5.98 -0.32 25.95
C MET A 1 -4.81 0.60 25.66
N PRO A 2 -3.61 0.38 26.22
CA PRO A 2 -2.49 1.33 26.13
C PRO A 2 -1.69 1.23 24.80
N TYR A 3 -2.30 0.77 23.71
CA TYR A 3 -1.63 0.48 22.43
C TYR A 3 -2.30 1.14 21.23
N LYS A 4 -3.23 2.09 21.47
CA LYS A 4 -4.05 2.68 20.41
C LYS A 4 -3.22 3.46 19.38
N ASP A 5 -2.05 3.95 19.80
CA ASP A 5 -1.16 4.79 19.02
C ASP A 5 0.13 4.07 18.61
N ASP A 6 0.22 2.76 18.86
CA ASP A 6 1.43 1.98 18.56
C ASP A 6 1.32 1.38 17.15
N THR A 7 1.87 2.09 16.17
CA THR A 7 1.92 1.69 14.76
C THR A 7 2.49 0.28 14.60
N ILE A 8 3.45 -0.12 15.46
CA ILE A 8 4.12 -1.42 15.40
C ILE A 8 3.13 -2.56 15.66
N VAL A 9 2.20 -2.40 16.59
CA VAL A 9 1.20 -3.44 16.91
C VAL A 9 0.31 -3.70 15.70
N TRP A 10 -0.17 -2.64 15.05
CA TRP A 10 -1.01 -2.78 13.87
C TRP A 10 -0.23 -3.33 12.66
N GLU A 11 1.06 -2.98 12.50
CA GLU A 11 1.92 -3.57 11.47
C GLU A 11 2.09 -5.09 11.67
N VAL A 12 2.32 -5.53 12.91
CA VAL A 12 2.45 -6.96 13.25
C VAL A 12 1.13 -7.69 12.99
N VAL A 13 -0.01 -7.09 13.36
CA VAL A 13 -1.34 -7.64 13.08
C VAL A 13 -1.58 -7.72 11.57
N LEU A 14 -1.26 -6.69 10.80
CA LEU A 14 -1.44 -6.70 9.35
C LEU A 14 -0.54 -7.74 8.66
N SER A 15 0.71 -7.84 9.09
CA SER A 15 1.68 -8.81 8.57
C SER A 15 1.27 -10.25 8.90
N SER A 16 0.72 -10.51 10.09
CA SER A 16 0.17 -11.83 10.45
C SER A 16 -1.13 -12.17 9.71
N CYS A 17 -1.98 -11.18 9.40
CA CYS A 17 -3.17 -11.40 8.58
C CYS A 17 -2.82 -11.89 7.16
N ARG A 18 -1.62 -11.58 6.65
CA ARG A 18 -1.12 -12.10 5.37
C ARG A 18 -0.95 -13.61 5.38
N VAL A 19 -0.62 -14.19 6.53
CA VAL A 19 -0.38 -15.63 6.68
C VAL A 19 -1.69 -16.41 6.81
N HIS A 20 -2.67 -15.85 7.53
CA HIS A 20 -3.94 -16.51 7.82
C HIS A 20 -5.10 -16.08 6.91
N ALA A 21 -4.84 -15.25 5.90
CA ALA A 21 -5.82 -14.72 4.95
C ALA A 21 -7.08 -14.09 5.59
N ASN A 22 -6.94 -13.51 6.79
CA ASN A 22 -8.06 -12.85 7.46
C ASN A 22 -8.22 -11.42 6.94
N LEU A 23 -8.96 -11.28 5.84
CA LEU A 23 -9.14 -10.01 5.12
C LEU A 23 -9.84 -8.94 5.98
N SER A 24 -10.82 -9.33 6.80
CA SER A 24 -11.57 -8.39 7.64
C SER A 24 -10.68 -7.75 8.69
N LEU A 25 -9.80 -8.55 9.32
CA LEU A 25 -8.84 -8.05 10.29
C LEU A 25 -7.73 -7.23 9.61
N ALA A 26 -7.25 -7.67 8.45
CA ALA A 26 -6.29 -6.93 7.64
C ALA A 26 -6.81 -5.55 7.25
N LYS A 27 -8.06 -5.46 6.79
CA LYS A 27 -8.69 -4.18 6.43
C LYS A 27 -8.70 -3.23 7.62
N ARG A 28 -9.16 -3.71 8.78
CA ARG A 28 -9.24 -2.88 9.98
C ARG A 28 -7.87 -2.43 10.48
N ALA A 29 -6.88 -3.31 10.46
CA ALA A 29 -5.51 -2.97 10.84
C ALA A 29 -4.90 -1.92 9.87
N ALA A 30 -5.14 -2.07 8.57
CA ALA A 30 -4.70 -1.11 7.57
C ALA A 30 -5.40 0.26 7.73
N GLU A 31 -6.71 0.29 8.00
CA GLU A 31 -7.46 1.53 8.25
C GLU A 31 -6.93 2.29 9.48
N GLU A 32 -6.59 1.59 10.57
CA GLU A 32 -5.96 2.22 11.74
C GLU A 32 -4.56 2.73 11.42
N LEU A 33 -3.76 1.99 10.63
CA LEU A 33 -2.44 2.43 10.18
C LEU A 33 -2.52 3.66 9.28
N TYR A 34 -3.50 3.76 8.39
CA TYR A 34 -3.73 4.97 7.58
C TYR A 34 -4.05 6.18 8.45
N ARG A 35 -4.71 5.96 9.59
CA ARG A 35 -5.06 7.01 10.54
C ARG A 35 -3.87 7.46 11.40
N LEU A 36 -2.99 6.53 11.75
CA LEU A 36 -1.83 6.76 12.63
C LEU A 36 -0.62 7.27 11.85
N ASP A 37 -0.30 6.64 10.73
CA ASP A 37 0.82 6.97 9.87
C ASP A 37 0.41 6.87 8.39
N PRO A 38 -0.29 7.90 7.88
CA PRO A 38 -0.75 7.91 6.49
C PRO A 38 0.38 7.90 5.48
N GLN A 39 1.62 8.27 5.86
CA GLN A 39 2.78 8.33 4.98
C GLN A 39 3.47 6.96 4.79
N ASN A 40 3.13 5.97 5.61
CA ASN A 40 3.68 4.64 5.48
C ASN A 40 3.05 3.89 4.29
N SER A 41 3.85 3.61 3.26
CA SER A 41 3.40 2.88 2.07
C SER A 41 3.12 1.39 2.31
N ALA A 42 3.72 0.78 3.34
CA ALA A 42 3.62 -0.65 3.61
C ALA A 42 2.15 -1.13 3.78
N PRO A 43 1.31 -0.52 4.63
CA PRO A 43 -0.07 -0.99 4.81
C PRO A 43 -0.94 -0.89 3.55
N TYR A 44 -0.75 0.14 2.72
CA TYR A 44 -1.47 0.27 1.44
C TYR A 44 -1.10 -0.87 0.48
N VAL A 45 0.20 -1.09 0.31
CA VAL A 45 0.71 -2.12 -0.61
C VAL A 45 0.30 -3.52 -0.13
N LEU A 46 0.36 -3.79 1.18
CA LEU A 46 -0.03 -5.08 1.74
C LEU A 46 -1.51 -5.38 1.53
N LEU A 47 -2.39 -4.41 1.82
CA LEU A 47 -3.83 -4.60 1.64
C LEU A 47 -4.21 -4.75 0.17
N ALA A 48 -3.63 -3.93 -0.72
CA ALA A 48 -3.85 -4.06 -2.16
C ALA A 48 -3.39 -5.42 -2.72
N ASN A 49 -2.27 -5.95 -2.22
CA ASN A 49 -1.77 -7.27 -2.61
C ASN A 49 -2.70 -8.40 -2.13
N MET A 50 -3.23 -8.30 -0.91
CA MET A 50 -4.20 -9.27 -0.40
C MET A 50 -5.47 -9.31 -1.25
N TYR A 51 -6.03 -8.15 -1.58
CA TYR A 51 -7.20 -8.06 -2.47
C TYR A 51 -6.90 -8.65 -3.86
N SER A 52 -5.73 -8.30 -4.44
CA SER A 52 -5.28 -8.84 -5.73
C SER A 52 -5.17 -10.37 -5.71
N SER A 53 -4.61 -10.95 -4.64
CA SER A 53 -4.46 -12.40 -4.47
C SER A 53 -5.80 -13.14 -4.37
N MET A 54 -6.88 -12.45 -4.00
CA MET A 54 -8.24 -13.00 -3.96
C MET A 54 -9.04 -12.72 -5.24
N GLY A 55 -8.40 -12.15 -6.28
CA GLY A 55 -9.07 -11.75 -7.51
C GLY A 55 -9.94 -10.50 -7.38
N ARG A 56 -9.85 -9.79 -6.25
CA ARG A 56 -10.57 -8.53 -5.98
C ARG A 56 -9.76 -7.34 -6.47
N TRP A 57 -9.57 -7.26 -7.78
CA TRP A 57 -8.74 -6.24 -8.42
C TRP A 57 -9.29 -4.82 -8.23
N ASP A 58 -10.62 -4.68 -8.19
CA ASP A 58 -11.31 -3.40 -7.98
C ASP A 58 -10.98 -2.82 -6.60
N ASP A 59 -11.10 -3.62 -5.54
CA ASP A 59 -10.72 -3.20 -4.18
C ASP A 59 -9.22 -2.90 -4.06
N ALA A 60 -8.38 -3.67 -4.76
CA ALA A 60 -6.95 -3.39 -4.81
C ALA A 60 -6.66 -2.04 -5.50
N GLN A 61 -7.45 -1.66 -6.51
CA GLN A 61 -7.34 -0.38 -7.18
C GLN A 61 -7.75 0.76 -6.24
N VAL A 62 -8.87 0.64 -5.53
CA VAL A 62 -9.31 1.62 -4.53
C VAL A 62 -8.22 1.91 -3.49
N VAL A 63 -7.53 0.87 -3.01
CA VAL A 63 -6.43 1.06 -2.06
C VAL A 63 -5.22 1.77 -2.68
N ARG A 64 -4.92 1.52 -3.96
CA ARG A 64 -3.85 2.21 -4.69
C ARG A 64 -4.20 3.67 -4.95
N ASP A 65 -5.46 3.95 -5.27
CA ASP A 65 -5.95 5.32 -5.47
C ASP A 65 -5.88 6.10 -4.15
N LEU A 66 -6.27 5.48 -3.02
CA LEU A 66 -6.12 6.08 -1.69
C LEU A 66 -4.66 6.36 -1.34
N MET A 67 -3.75 5.46 -1.71
CA MET A 67 -2.30 5.65 -1.54
C MET A 67 -1.80 6.88 -2.32
N SER A 68 -2.25 7.04 -3.57
CA SER A 68 -1.93 8.21 -4.40
C SER A 68 -2.56 9.51 -3.89
N ASP A 69 -3.80 9.47 -3.40
CA ASP A 69 -4.51 10.63 -2.81
C ASP A 69 -3.78 11.16 -1.57
N ASN A 70 -3.28 10.25 -0.72
CA ASN A 70 -2.45 10.58 0.43
C ASN A 70 -1.01 10.98 0.07
N GLN A 71 -0.71 11.16 -1.22
CA GLN A 71 0.62 11.48 -1.76
C GLN A 71 1.70 10.47 -1.36
N VAL A 72 1.31 9.25 -1.00
CA VAL A 72 2.23 8.19 -0.63
C VAL A 72 2.72 7.55 -1.91
N HIS A 73 3.90 7.95 -2.33
CA HIS A 73 4.53 7.36 -3.50
C HIS A 73 5.31 6.15 -2.99
N LYS A 74 5.04 4.98 -3.59
CA LYS A 74 5.95 3.86 -3.42
C LYS A 74 7.25 4.36 -4.05
N ASP A 75 8.27 4.69 -3.26
CA ASP A 75 9.60 4.98 -3.79
C ASP A 75 9.93 3.78 -4.68
N PRO A 76 9.86 3.93 -6.02
CA PRO A 76 10.15 2.82 -6.88
C PRO A 76 11.65 2.68 -6.74
N GLY A 77 12.10 1.70 -5.95
CA GLY A 77 13.53 1.45 -5.74
C GLY A 77 14.26 1.71 -7.06
N TYR A 78 15.09 2.74 -7.05
CA TYR A 78 15.71 3.40 -8.21
C TYR A 78 15.89 2.45 -9.40
N SER A 79 14.93 2.44 -10.34
CA SER A 79 15.00 1.81 -11.66
C SER A 79 13.73 2.11 -12.48
N ARG A 80 13.35 3.37 -12.61
CA ARG A 80 12.47 3.79 -13.71
C ARG A 80 13.07 4.99 -14.40
N SER A 81 14.19 4.74 -15.07
CA SER A 81 14.59 5.60 -16.18
C SER A 81 13.69 5.26 -17.37
N GLU A 82 12.50 5.87 -17.41
CA GLU A 82 11.85 6.14 -18.69
C GLU A 82 12.71 7.18 -19.40
N PHE A 83 13.75 6.72 -20.11
CA PHE A 83 14.42 7.54 -21.11
C PHE A 83 13.41 7.75 -22.23
N LYS A 84 12.78 8.93 -22.20
CA LYS A 84 12.00 9.47 -23.30
C LYS A 84 12.94 9.64 -24.48
N TYR A 85 12.85 8.76 -25.49
CA TYR A 85 13.51 8.97 -26.78
C TYR A 85 12.83 10.15 -27.47
N ASP A 86 13.38 11.34 -27.29
CA ASP A 86 13.13 12.45 -28.20
C ASP A 86 14.08 12.27 -29.40
N VAL A 87 13.59 11.56 -30.42
CA VAL A 87 14.24 11.51 -31.73
C VAL A 87 14.00 12.84 -32.43
N GLN A 88 14.76 13.86 -32.03
CA GLN A 88 14.80 15.08 -32.81
C GLN A 88 15.65 14.84 -34.06
N SER A 89 14.95 14.55 -35.16
CA SER A 89 15.47 14.65 -36.52
C SER A 89 16.21 15.97 -36.69
N ILE A 90 17.50 15.89 -37.02
CA ILE A 90 18.17 16.96 -37.75
C ILE A 90 18.85 16.32 -38.95
N VAL A 91 18.41 16.83 -40.09
CA VAL A 91 18.88 16.63 -41.46
C VAL A 91 20.29 17.18 -41.61
#